data_AF-A0A410P5U1-F1
#
_entry.id   AF-A0A410P5U1-F1
#
_cell.length_a   1.000
_cell.length_b   1.000
_cell.length_c   1.000
_cell.angle_alpha   90.00
_cell.angle_beta   90.00
_cell.angle_gamma   90.00
#
_symmetry.space_group_name_H-M   'P 1'
#
loop_
_entity.id
_entity.type
_entity.pdbx_description
1 polymer ?
#
loop_
_entity_poly.entity_id
_entity_poly.type
_entity_poly.pdbx_seq_one_letter_code
_entity_poly.pdbx_strand_id
1 'polypeptide(L)'
;MKFARNIQIDLEIEKERGRILSSGSFSDDYHDFKCRMIFKLPNLEVVDVKVEINKLPKEVCRVPFDRLVGLRGVAVGRGFRQKVKKAIGGDQGCIHLVDLIHEIAQGIVALLRKAQMTPDGKEMKDFPDGTFYGVCMGLNKGKLKVDNNED
;
A
#
# COMPACT_ATOMS: atom_id res chain seq x y z
N MET A 1 -14.10 17.72 -19.63
CA MET A 1 -13.72 16.29 -19.54
C MET A 1 -13.47 15.98 -18.08
N LYS A 2 -14.14 14.94 -17.52
CA LYS A 2 -13.97 14.50 -16.12
C LYS A 2 -13.24 13.16 -16.15
N PHE A 3 -12.26 12.99 -15.28
CA PHE A 3 -11.53 11.74 -15.07
C PHE A 3 -11.50 11.47 -13.57
N ALA A 4 -11.81 10.24 -13.17
CA ALA A 4 -11.74 9.81 -11.77
C ALA A 4 -10.98 8.50 -11.67
N ARG A 5 -10.14 8.40 -10.63
CA ARG A 5 -9.39 7.18 -10.31
C ARG A 5 -9.48 6.96 -8.81
N ASN A 6 -9.82 5.75 -8.41
CA ASN A 6 -9.90 5.31 -7.03
C ASN A 6 -8.90 4.18 -6.80
N ILE A 7 -8.13 4.31 -5.72
CA ILE A 7 -7.36 3.21 -5.14
C ILE A 7 -7.82 3.05 -3.70
N GLN A 8 -8.30 1.87 -3.37
CA GLN A 8 -8.62 1.49 -2.00
C GLN A 8 -7.70 0.35 -1.60
N ILE A 9 -7.22 0.38 -0.35
CA ILE A 9 -6.45 -0.70 0.25
C ILE A 9 -7.00 -0.99 1.64
N ASP A 10 -7.06 -2.26 1.98
CA ASP A 10 -7.45 -2.79 3.26
C ASP A 10 -6.35 -3.77 3.72
N LEU A 11 -5.99 -3.67 5.00
CA LEU A 11 -4.86 -4.40 5.58
C LEU A 11 -5.27 -4.99 6.92
N GLU A 12 -4.87 -6.24 7.14
CA GLU A 12 -5.16 -6.98 8.36
C GLU A 12 -3.89 -7.72 8.82
N ILE A 13 -3.58 -7.66 10.12
CA ILE A 13 -2.44 -8.39 10.70
C ILE A 13 -2.93 -9.71 11.29
N GLU A 14 -2.52 -10.82 10.69
CA GLU A 14 -2.73 -12.16 11.22
C GLU A 14 -1.56 -12.53 12.16
N LYS A 15 -1.65 -12.08 13.42
CA LYS A 15 -0.56 -12.20 14.41
C LYS A 15 -0.13 -13.66 14.64
N GLU A 16 -1.07 -14.58 14.76
CA GLU A 16 -0.82 -16.00 15.04
C GLU A 16 0.03 -16.68 13.95
N ARG A 17 -0.15 -16.27 12.69
CA ARG A 17 0.58 -16.82 11.55
C ARG A 17 1.78 -15.96 11.12
N GLY A 18 1.99 -14.82 11.77
CA GLY A 18 3.04 -13.87 11.44
C GLY A 18 2.92 -13.34 10.02
N ARG A 19 1.72 -12.90 9.61
CA ARG A 19 1.44 -12.42 8.25
C ARG A 19 0.62 -11.13 8.25
N ILE A 20 0.70 -10.40 7.15
CA ILE A 20 -0.21 -9.32 6.81
C ILE A 20 -1.00 -9.75 5.57
N LEU A 21 -2.32 -9.73 5.69
CA LEU A 21 -3.24 -9.91 4.58
C LEU A 21 -3.58 -8.53 4.03
N SER A 22 -3.56 -8.41 2.71
CA SER A 22 -3.95 -7.18 2.02
C SER A 22 -4.96 -7.47 0.92
N SER A 23 -5.91 -6.56 0.78
CA SER A 23 -6.73 -6.42 -0.42
C SER A 23 -6.62 -4.98 -0.91
N GLY A 24 -6.45 -4.81 -2.21
CA GLY A 24 -6.56 -3.50 -2.84
C GLY A 24 -7.45 -3.56 -4.07
N SER A 25 -8.10 -2.45 -4.39
CA SER A 25 -8.87 -2.27 -5.61
C SER A 25 -8.38 -1.04 -6.36
N PHE A 26 -8.43 -1.13 -7.68
CA PHE A 26 -8.18 -0.03 -8.59
C PHE A 26 -9.40 0.14 -9.47
N SER A 27 -9.91 1.36 -9.59
CA SER A 27 -11.00 1.68 -10.52
C SER A 27 -10.77 3.03 -11.18
N ASP A 28 -10.82 3.08 -12.51
CA ASP A 28 -10.93 4.30 -13.31
C ASP A 28 -11.91 4.08 -14.48
N ASP A 29 -11.99 5.04 -15.40
CA ASP A 29 -12.90 4.99 -16.55
C ASP A 29 -12.72 3.74 -17.44
N TYR A 30 -11.55 3.08 -17.40
CA TYR A 30 -11.15 1.98 -18.28
C TYR A 30 -10.75 0.69 -17.56
N HIS A 31 -10.36 0.77 -16.30
CA HIS A 31 -9.80 -0.34 -15.54
C HIS A 31 -10.59 -0.57 -14.26
N ASP A 32 -10.86 -1.84 -13.95
CA ASP A 32 -11.39 -2.27 -12.66
C ASP A 32 -10.76 -3.63 -12.33
N PHE A 33 -9.97 -3.67 -11.28
CA PHE A 33 -9.36 -4.92 -10.80
C PHE A 33 -9.06 -4.86 -9.31
N LYS A 34 -9.00 -6.04 -8.69
CA LYS A 34 -8.66 -6.24 -7.29
C LYS A 34 -7.39 -7.06 -7.17
N CYS A 35 -6.53 -6.70 -6.23
CA CYS A 35 -5.31 -7.42 -5.92
C CYS A 35 -5.35 -7.87 -4.45
N ARG A 36 -5.13 -9.16 -4.20
CA ARG A 36 -4.92 -9.71 -2.86
C ARG A 36 -3.48 -10.12 -2.73
N MET A 37 -2.81 -9.68 -1.68
CA MET A 37 -1.43 -10.07 -1.40
C MET A 37 -1.26 -10.48 0.05
N ILE A 38 -0.34 -11.42 0.27
CA ILE A 38 0.05 -11.90 1.61
C ILE A 38 1.51 -11.55 1.81
N PHE A 39 1.83 -10.92 2.93
CA PHE A 39 3.19 -10.57 3.32
C PHE A 39 3.59 -11.32 4.59
N LYS A 40 4.82 -11.83 4.63
CA LYS A 40 5.37 -12.49 5.81
C LYS A 40 5.97 -11.47 6.77
N LEU A 41 5.76 -11.62 8.07
CA LEU A 41 6.46 -10.86 9.10
C LEU A 41 7.69 -11.64 9.62
N PRO A 42 8.74 -10.94 10.08
CA PRO A 42 8.89 -9.48 10.11
C PRO A 42 9.47 -8.88 8.81
N ASN A 43 9.84 -9.72 7.84
CA ASN A 43 10.63 -9.31 6.66
C ASN A 43 9.82 -8.61 5.55
N LEU A 44 8.49 -8.59 5.65
CA LEU A 44 7.54 -8.01 4.69
C LEU A 44 7.72 -8.53 3.27
N GLU A 45 8.04 -9.82 3.16
CA GLU A 45 8.21 -10.52 1.89
C GLU A 45 6.86 -10.98 1.33
N VAL A 46 6.62 -10.73 0.04
CA VAL A 46 5.42 -11.21 -0.65
C VAL A 46 5.45 -12.74 -0.73
N VAL A 47 4.47 -13.37 -0.10
CA VAL A 47 4.27 -14.83 -0.09
C VAL A 47 3.32 -15.25 -1.21
N ASP A 48 2.24 -14.50 -1.39
CA ASP A 48 1.25 -14.78 -2.42
C ASP A 48 0.67 -13.49 -2.99
N VAL A 49 0.23 -13.59 -4.24
CA VAL A 49 -0.45 -12.50 -4.96
C VAL A 49 -1.49 -13.10 -5.89
N LYS A 50 -2.70 -12.55 -5.87
CA LYS A 50 -3.80 -12.92 -6.75
C LYS A 50 -4.48 -11.66 -7.24
N VAL A 51 -4.77 -11.60 -8.53
CA VAL A 51 -5.52 -10.49 -9.13
C VAL A 51 -6.79 -11.01 -9.76
N GLU A 52 -7.88 -10.31 -9.48
CA GLU A 52 -9.19 -10.48 -10.11
C GLU A 52 -9.45 -9.27 -11.00
N ILE A 53 -9.80 -9.52 -12.25
CA ILE A 53 -9.97 -8.50 -13.28
C ILE A 53 -11.46 -8.38 -13.61
N ASN A 54 -12.03 -7.21 -13.38
CA ASN A 54 -13.43 -6.91 -13.73
C ASN A 54 -13.51 -6.20 -15.08
N LYS A 55 -12.60 -5.26 -15.35
CA LYS A 55 -12.57 -4.45 -16.57
C LYS A 55 -11.15 -4.09 -16.98
N LEU A 56 -10.88 -4.23 -18.27
CA LEU A 56 -9.67 -3.74 -18.94
C LEU A 56 -10.07 -3.12 -20.28
N PRO A 57 -9.30 -2.14 -20.80
CA PRO A 57 -9.61 -1.51 -22.09
C PRO A 57 -9.40 -2.45 -23.29
N LYS A 58 -8.47 -3.41 -23.18
CA LYS A 58 -8.10 -4.36 -24.24
C LYS A 58 -7.64 -5.69 -23.63
N GLU A 59 -7.80 -6.78 -24.37
CA GLU A 59 -7.35 -8.12 -23.96
C GLU A 59 -5.83 -8.21 -23.77
N VAL A 60 -5.04 -7.48 -24.57
CA VAL A 60 -3.57 -7.43 -24.42
C VAL A 60 -3.13 -6.92 -23.04
N CYS A 61 -3.97 -6.14 -22.36
CA CYS A 61 -3.71 -5.67 -21.00
C CYS A 61 -3.77 -6.79 -19.95
N ARG A 62 -4.14 -8.02 -20.31
CA ARG A 62 -4.09 -9.20 -19.42
C ARG A 62 -2.68 -9.79 -19.25
N VAL A 63 -1.80 -9.62 -20.24
CA VAL A 63 -0.43 -10.17 -20.25
C VAL A 63 0.39 -9.85 -18.98
N PRO A 64 0.33 -8.63 -18.40
CA PRO A 64 1.05 -8.32 -17.18
C PRO A 64 0.64 -9.17 -15.96
N PHE A 65 -0.60 -9.66 -15.93
CA PHE A 65 -1.13 -10.43 -14.80
C PHE A 65 -0.62 -11.89 -14.80
N ASP A 66 -0.12 -12.40 -15.94
CA ASP A 66 0.53 -13.71 -15.99
C ASP A 66 1.91 -13.70 -15.30
N ARG A 67 2.47 -12.50 -15.07
CA ARG A 67 3.80 -12.30 -14.47
C ARG A 67 3.77 -12.13 -12.96
N LEU A 68 2.60 -12.26 -12.33
CA LEU A 68 2.43 -12.08 -10.88
C LEU A 68 3.36 -12.96 -10.04
N VAL A 69 3.73 -14.14 -10.54
CA VAL A 69 4.69 -15.03 -9.86
C VAL A 69 6.03 -14.34 -9.56
N GLY A 70 6.45 -13.38 -10.39
CA GLY A 70 7.68 -12.62 -10.21
C GLY A 70 7.66 -11.65 -9.02
N LEU A 71 6.52 -11.47 -8.36
CA LEU A 71 6.40 -10.68 -7.14
C LEU A 71 6.72 -11.47 -5.88
N ARG A 72 6.61 -12.80 -5.90
CA ARG A 72 6.93 -13.63 -4.73
C ARG A 72 8.41 -13.45 -4.36
N GLY A 73 8.68 -13.29 -3.07
CA GLY A 73 10.03 -13.02 -2.57
C GLY A 73 10.44 -11.55 -2.58
N VAL A 74 9.65 -10.65 -3.17
CA VAL A 74 9.94 -9.22 -3.12
C VAL A 74 9.54 -8.68 -1.74
N ALA A 75 10.51 -8.14 -1.01
CA ALA A 75 10.28 -7.53 0.30
C ALA A 75 9.97 -6.03 0.22
N VAL A 76 8.98 -5.57 0.99
CA VAL A 76 8.65 -4.14 1.16
C VAL A 76 9.82 -3.42 1.84
N GLY A 77 10.36 -2.40 1.17
CA GLY A 77 11.51 -1.65 1.64
C GLY A 77 12.13 -0.78 0.55
N ARG A 78 13.42 -0.44 0.71
CA ARG A 78 14.14 0.41 -0.24
C ARG A 78 14.10 -0.20 -1.65
N GLY A 79 13.66 0.59 -2.62
CA GLY A 79 13.57 0.19 -4.02
C GLY A 79 12.41 -0.75 -4.36
N PHE A 80 11.46 -0.99 -3.45
CA PHE A 80 10.32 -1.88 -3.67
C PHE A 80 9.56 -1.57 -4.96
N ARG A 81 9.17 -0.31 -5.19
CA ARG A 81 8.47 0.12 -6.41
C ARG A 81 9.25 -0.25 -7.69
N GLN A 82 10.57 -0.12 -7.67
CA GLN A 82 11.40 -0.45 -8.82
C GLN A 82 11.49 -1.97 -9.05
N LYS A 83 11.53 -2.78 -7.98
CA LYS A 83 11.47 -4.24 -8.06
C LYS A 83 10.11 -4.69 -8.64
N VAL A 84 9.01 -4.13 -8.14
CA VAL A 84 7.65 -4.38 -8.66
C VAL A 84 7.54 -3.98 -10.14
N LYS A 85 8.00 -2.78 -10.51
CA LYS A 85 8.02 -2.32 -11.90
C LYS A 85 8.84 -3.24 -12.81
N LYS A 86 9.95 -3.80 -12.33
CA LYS A 86 10.74 -4.78 -13.11
C LYS A 86 10.03 -6.12 -13.28
N ALA A 87 9.26 -6.56 -12.28
CA ALA A 87 8.57 -7.85 -12.33
C ALA A 87 7.33 -7.83 -13.24
N ILE A 88 6.52 -6.78 -13.14
CA ILE A 88 5.17 -6.73 -13.74
C ILE A 88 4.84 -5.41 -14.47
N GLY A 89 5.80 -4.48 -14.54
CA GLY A 89 5.67 -3.18 -15.17
C GLY A 89 6.52 -3.05 -16.45
N GLY A 90 6.79 -1.80 -16.86
CA GLY A 90 7.58 -1.49 -18.06
C GLY A 90 6.78 -1.63 -19.35
N ASP A 91 7.47 -1.78 -20.47
CA ASP A 91 6.90 -1.74 -21.83
C ASP A 91 5.89 -2.86 -22.13
N GLN A 92 5.88 -3.90 -21.28
CA GLN A 92 5.01 -5.08 -21.40
C GLN A 92 4.23 -5.35 -20.09
N GLY A 93 4.12 -4.35 -19.21
CA GLY A 93 3.52 -4.47 -17.90
C GLY A 93 2.31 -3.56 -17.68
N CYS A 94 1.71 -3.63 -16.49
CA CYS A 94 0.56 -2.80 -16.11
C CYS A 94 1.00 -1.74 -15.09
N ILE A 95 1.11 -0.48 -15.51
CA ILE A 95 1.48 0.61 -14.60
C ILE A 95 0.45 0.82 -13.48
N HIS A 96 -0.83 0.60 -13.76
CA HIS A 96 -1.91 0.72 -12.76
C HIS A 96 -1.76 -0.33 -11.66
N LEU A 97 -1.36 -1.56 -12.00
CA LEU A 97 -1.09 -2.61 -11.02
C LEU A 97 0.17 -2.31 -10.20
N VAL A 98 1.22 -1.77 -10.82
CA VAL A 98 2.42 -1.30 -10.11
C VAL A 98 2.07 -0.23 -9.08
N ASP A 99 1.21 0.72 -9.44
CA ASP A 99 0.76 1.76 -8.53
C ASP A 99 -0.09 1.18 -7.38
N LEU A 100 -1.06 0.30 -7.67
CA LEU A 100 -1.87 -0.35 -6.63
C LEU A 100 -1.01 -1.10 -5.61
N ILE A 101 -0.05 -1.90 -6.09
CA ILE A 101 0.88 -2.64 -5.22
C ILE A 101 1.78 -1.69 -4.42
N HIS A 102 2.16 -0.56 -5.01
CA HIS A 102 2.92 0.45 -4.29
C HIS A 102 2.10 1.07 -3.15
N GLU A 103 0.83 1.40 -3.39
CA GLU A 103 -0.07 1.90 -2.34
C GLU A 103 -0.28 0.87 -1.23
N ILE A 104 -0.47 -0.42 -1.55
CA ILE A 104 -0.52 -1.49 -0.54
C ILE A 104 0.73 -1.46 0.34
N ALA A 105 1.92 -1.32 -0.25
CA ALA A 105 3.17 -1.23 0.50
C ALA A 105 3.27 0.02 1.38
N GLN A 106 2.79 1.18 0.91
CA GLN A 106 2.73 2.40 1.73
C GLN A 106 1.77 2.22 2.91
N GLY A 107 0.62 1.58 2.67
CA GLY A 107 -0.34 1.24 3.71
C GLY A 107 0.27 0.32 4.77
N ILE A 108 1.06 -0.69 4.38
CA ILE A 108 1.76 -1.58 5.33
C ILE A 108 2.72 -0.78 6.21
N VAL A 109 3.50 0.13 5.64
CA VAL A 109 4.40 1.01 6.41
C VAL A 109 3.60 1.87 7.40
N ALA A 110 2.47 2.43 6.96
CA ALA A 110 1.59 3.21 7.83
C ALA A 110 0.97 2.38 8.95
N LEU A 111 0.49 1.17 8.64
CA LEU A 111 -0.09 0.23 9.60
C LEU A 111 0.92 -0.17 10.68
N LEU A 112 2.14 -0.53 10.28
CA LEU A 112 3.19 -0.91 11.23
C LEU A 112 3.61 0.28 12.11
N ARG A 113 3.64 1.49 11.55
CA ARG A 113 3.85 2.71 12.35
C ARG A 113 2.72 2.94 13.34
N LYS A 114 1.46 2.77 12.94
CA LYS A 114 0.30 2.84 13.87
C LYS A 114 0.43 1.80 14.99
N ALA A 115 0.80 0.57 14.66
CA ALA A 115 1.02 -0.48 15.65
C ALA A 115 2.19 -0.17 16.61
N GLN A 116 3.20 0.59 16.17
CA GLN A 116 4.29 1.09 17.02
C GLN A 116 3.90 2.34 17.84
N MET A 117 2.79 3.00 17.52
CA MET A 117 2.33 4.23 18.19
C MET A 117 1.47 3.96 19.42
N THR A 118 1.07 2.71 19.69
CA THR A 118 0.41 2.36 20.96
C THR A 118 1.46 1.95 22.01
N PRO A 119 1.47 2.56 23.21
CA PRO A 119 2.46 2.24 24.25
C PRO A 119 2.49 0.76 24.66
N ASP A 120 1.40 0.04 24.41
CA ASP A 120 1.19 -1.37 24.71
C ASP A 120 1.09 -2.27 23.46
N GLY A 121 1.33 -1.73 22.25
CA GLY A 121 1.29 -2.48 20.99
C GLY A 121 -0.10 -3.01 20.59
N LYS A 122 -1.18 -2.52 21.22
CA LYS A 122 -2.56 -2.85 20.85
C LYS A 122 -3.04 -2.02 19.66
N GLU A 123 -4.12 -2.45 19.00
CA GLU A 123 -4.75 -1.61 17.97
C GLU A 123 -5.26 -0.31 18.58
N MET A 124 -5.01 0.80 17.89
CA MET A 124 -5.58 2.10 18.24
C MET A 124 -7.07 2.08 17.84
N LYS A 125 -7.94 1.66 18.77
CA LYS A 125 -9.38 1.47 18.54
C LYS A 125 -10.13 2.79 18.35
N ASP A 126 -9.66 3.83 19.04
CA ASP A 126 -10.17 5.20 18.91
C ASP A 126 -9.01 6.08 18.46
N PHE A 127 -9.22 6.93 17.46
CA PHE A 127 -8.26 8.00 17.14
C PHE A 127 -8.43 9.05 18.23
N PRO A 128 -7.53 9.16 19.22
CA PRO A 128 -7.77 10.04 20.33
C PRO A 128 -7.69 11.47 19.79
N ASP A 129 -8.72 12.29 20.00
CA ASP A 129 -8.73 13.71 19.63
C ASP A 129 -7.47 14.44 20.13
N GLY A 130 -6.87 13.94 21.23
CA GLY A 130 -5.62 14.42 21.79
C GLY A 130 -4.33 14.00 21.08
N THR A 131 -4.32 13.06 20.13
CA THR A 131 -3.08 12.66 19.41
C THR A 131 -2.68 13.62 18.30
N PHE A 132 -3.61 14.48 17.89
CA PHE A 132 -3.32 15.62 17.02
C PHE A 132 -2.99 16.85 17.89
N TYR A 133 -1.84 16.84 18.57
CA TYR A 133 -1.30 17.99 19.32
C TYR A 133 -0.82 19.12 18.38
N GLY A 134 -1.58 19.44 17.33
CA GLY A 134 -1.23 20.47 16.34
C GLY A 134 -0.01 20.14 15.45
N VAL A 135 0.56 18.93 15.56
CA VAL A 135 1.74 18.52 14.77
C VAL A 135 1.50 17.18 14.10
N CYS A 136 1.52 17.15 12.77
CA CYS A 136 1.63 15.90 12.03
C CYS A 136 2.98 15.25 12.40
N MET A 137 2.97 14.02 12.91
CA MET A 137 4.19 13.29 13.28
C MET A 137 5.12 13.00 12.08
N GLY A 138 4.59 13.08 10.85
CA GLY A 138 5.37 13.07 9.61
C GLY A 138 6.11 14.38 9.34
N LEU A 139 5.72 15.47 10.00
CA LEU A 139 6.50 16.71 10.03
C LEU A 139 7.62 16.53 11.04
N ASN A 140 8.84 16.55 10.54
CA ASN A 140 10.03 16.59 11.38
C ASN A 140 9.92 17.85 12.28
N LYS A 141 9.73 17.66 13.58
CA LYS A 141 9.66 18.74 14.58
C LYS A 141 10.87 19.69 14.53
N GLY A 142 11.97 19.30 13.88
CA GLY A 142 13.14 20.15 13.66
C GLY A 142 13.05 21.20 12.55
N LYS A 143 11.93 21.34 11.81
CA LYS A 143 11.82 22.32 10.69
C LYS A 143 10.65 23.30 10.75
N LEU A 144 9.72 23.14 11.69
CA LEU A 144 8.64 24.11 11.88
C LEU A 144 8.96 24.93 13.12
N LYS A 145 9.60 26.08 12.92
CA LYS A 145 9.45 27.18 13.88
C LYS A 145 8.04 27.69 13.70
N VAL A 146 7.15 27.31 14.60
CA VAL A 146 5.88 28.01 14.76
C VAL A 146 6.26 29.25 15.56
N ASP A 147 6.40 30.38 14.87
CA ASP A 147 6.52 31.66 15.53
C ASP A 147 5.16 31.95 16.14
N ASN A 148 5.02 31.64 17.43
CA ASN A 148 3.85 32.03 18.22
C ASN A 148 3.94 33.55 18.47
N ASN A 149 3.63 34.33 17.44
CA ASN A 149 3.20 35.72 17.61
C ASN A 149 1.70 35.75 17.34
N GLU A 150 0.92 35.59 18.40
CA GLU A 150 -0.45 36.07 18.43
C GLU A 150 -0.55 37.05 19.61
N ASP A 151 -0.72 38.32 19.23
CA ASP A 151 -1.15 39.45 20.07
C ASP A 151 -2.63 39.30 20.46
#